data_AF-A0A5P2H8G5-F1
#
_entry.id   AF-A0A5P2H8G5-F1
#
_cell.length_a   1.000
_cell.length_b   1.000
_cell.length_c   1.000
_cell.angle_alpha   90.00
_cell.angle_beta   90.00
_cell.angle_gamma   90.00
#
_symmetry.space_group_name_H-M   'P 1'
#
loop_
_entity.id
_entity.type
_entity.pdbx_description
1 polymer ?
#
loop_
_entity_poly.entity_id
_entity_poly.type
_entity_poly.pdbx_seq_one_letter_code
_entity_poly.pdbx_strand_id
1 'polypeptide(L)'
;MAESSDPHFRGTEPDAQPQSSESDRSPQGNSISSQSPASPAGPRPIQRLLSQDRVSRIIPDTNSTAVLSYCSDFVRDFLRSDYLFCTAKMSVATKGKILALDNRFRDANAWMDEKLTWARRLRPRLISLRYDTREVVVTHSLGGRLVRLMNQHDQLFANVLGAYMGGKIDAAEKDNALLGAGRHIRAIHRLCIPDNDRFSRDGTLIGTDC
;
A
#
# COMPACT_ATOMS: atom_id res chain seq x y z
N MET A 1 1.69 12.00 67.58
CA MET A 1 0.85 11.05 68.34
C MET A 1 -0.06 10.35 67.35
N ALA A 2 -0.04 9.05 67.09
CA ALA A 2 0.82 7.93 67.47
C ALA A 2 0.51 6.80 66.45
N GLU A 3 1.55 6.03 66.09
CA GLU A 3 1.61 4.57 65.87
C GLU A 3 0.58 3.87 64.95
N SER A 4 0.98 3.18 63.88
CA SER A 4 1.82 1.96 63.75
C SER A 4 0.96 0.70 63.63
N SER A 5 1.17 -0.09 62.58
CA SER A 5 1.77 -1.45 62.67
C SER A 5 1.35 -2.36 61.50
N ASP A 6 2.36 -2.79 60.72
CA ASP A 6 2.39 -4.07 59.98
C ASP A 6 2.39 -5.27 60.96
N PRO A 7 2.16 -6.52 60.50
CA PRO A 7 3.31 -7.38 60.23
C PRO A 7 3.20 -8.35 59.04
N HIS A 8 4.36 -8.54 58.40
CA HIS A 8 4.95 -9.73 57.76
C HIS A 8 4.56 -11.12 58.33
N PHE A 9 4.52 -12.18 57.49
CA PHE A 9 5.60 -13.21 57.31
C PHE A 9 5.15 -14.47 56.50
N ARG A 10 6.06 -14.97 55.62
CA ARG A 10 6.34 -16.34 55.06
C ARG A 10 5.19 -17.35 54.83
N GLY A 11 5.11 -18.13 53.73
CA GLY A 11 6.11 -18.72 52.83
C GLY A 11 6.14 -20.25 52.98
N THR A 12 5.94 -21.04 51.91
CA THR A 12 6.46 -22.43 51.71
C THR A 12 6.00 -23.06 50.37
N GLU A 13 6.97 -23.40 49.50
CA GLU A 13 6.89 -24.51 48.52
C GLU A 13 7.11 -25.85 49.25
N PRO A 14 6.76 -26.99 48.63
CA PRO A 14 7.84 -27.85 48.11
C PRO A 14 7.53 -28.65 46.83
N ASP A 15 8.59 -28.88 46.05
CA ASP A 15 8.77 -29.93 45.03
C ASP A 15 8.70 -31.35 45.61
N ALA A 16 8.14 -32.30 44.86
CA ALA A 16 8.48 -33.73 44.94
C ALA A 16 7.97 -34.54 43.71
N GLN A 17 8.90 -34.96 42.84
CA GLN A 17 8.81 -36.17 41.99
C GLN A 17 9.49 -37.34 42.72
N PRO A 18 9.13 -38.64 42.48
CA PRO A 18 9.78 -39.43 41.40
C PRO A 18 8.98 -40.60 40.76
N GLN A 19 9.34 -40.91 39.49
CA GLN A 19 9.59 -42.22 38.81
C GLN A 19 8.71 -43.48 39.12
N SER A 20 8.40 -44.46 38.26
CA SER A 20 8.71 -44.90 36.89
C SER A 20 7.97 -46.25 36.66
N SER A 21 7.59 -46.64 35.43
CA SER A 21 7.88 -47.97 34.82
C SER A 21 6.99 -48.29 33.60
N GLU A 22 7.66 -48.75 32.55
CA GLU A 22 7.15 -49.28 31.29
C GLU A 22 6.43 -50.63 31.47
N SER A 23 5.43 -50.90 30.62
CA SER A 23 5.20 -52.27 30.12
C SER A 23 4.53 -52.27 28.76
N ASP A 24 5.23 -52.97 27.88
CA ASP A 24 5.05 -53.26 26.48
C ASP A 24 3.84 -54.18 26.22
N ARG A 25 3.00 -53.84 25.22
CA ARG A 25 2.16 -54.79 24.47
C ARG A 25 1.46 -54.12 23.28
N SER A 26 2.00 -54.34 22.09
CA SER A 26 1.21 -54.32 20.84
C SER A 26 0.36 -55.60 20.77
N PRO A 27 -0.83 -55.59 20.12
CA PRO A 27 -0.86 -56.00 18.71
C PRO A 27 -1.90 -55.29 17.82
N GLN A 28 -1.49 -55.08 16.57
CA GLN A 28 -2.22 -55.20 15.30
C GLN A 28 -3.67 -54.68 15.16
N GLY A 29 -3.83 -53.79 14.16
CA GLY A 29 -4.93 -53.91 13.21
C GLY A 29 -5.95 -52.77 13.21
N ASN A 30 -5.69 -51.69 12.47
CA ASN A 30 -6.67 -51.26 11.47
C ASN A 30 -6.06 -50.34 10.41
N SER A 31 -6.30 -50.74 9.17
CA SER A 31 -5.91 -50.11 7.93
C SER A 31 -6.35 -48.64 7.82
N ILE A 32 -5.38 -47.74 7.64
CA ILE A 32 -5.60 -46.40 7.08
C ILE A 32 -5.96 -46.60 5.61
N SER A 33 -7.25 -46.53 5.29
CA SER A 33 -7.73 -46.32 3.91
C SER A 33 -8.22 -44.88 3.79
N SER A 34 -7.29 -43.93 3.74
CA SER A 34 -7.56 -42.58 3.25
C SER A 34 -7.69 -42.66 1.73
N GLN A 35 -8.91 -42.90 1.27
CA GLN A 35 -9.30 -42.78 -0.13
C GLN A 35 -8.97 -41.36 -0.61
N SER A 36 -7.94 -41.24 -1.46
CA SER A 36 -7.73 -40.06 -2.28
C SER A 36 -8.81 -40.04 -3.37
N PRO A 37 -9.65 -39.00 -3.50
CA PRO A 37 -10.54 -38.92 -4.63
C PRO A 37 -9.69 -38.65 -5.89
N ALA A 38 -9.88 -39.55 -6.86
CA ALA A 38 -9.24 -39.53 -8.17
C ALA A 38 -9.31 -38.14 -8.82
N SER A 39 -8.16 -37.61 -9.24
CA SER A 39 -8.10 -36.39 -10.04
C SER A 39 -8.71 -36.65 -11.42
N PRO A 40 -9.77 -35.93 -11.85
CA PRO A 40 -10.22 -36.01 -13.22
C PRO A 40 -9.15 -35.39 -14.13
N ALA A 41 -8.58 -36.24 -15.01
CA ALA A 41 -7.66 -35.87 -16.05
C ALA A 41 -8.38 -35.04 -17.13
N GLY A 42 -8.59 -33.76 -16.84
CA GLY A 42 -8.99 -32.73 -17.79
C GLY A 42 -8.05 -31.54 -17.68
N PRO A 43 -7.89 -30.71 -18.74
CA PRO A 43 -7.13 -29.47 -18.64
C PRO A 43 -7.68 -28.66 -17.47
N ARG A 44 -6.80 -28.32 -16.51
CA ARG A 44 -7.21 -27.60 -15.30
C ARG A 44 -7.94 -26.32 -15.72
N PRO A 45 -9.11 -26.02 -15.14
CA PRO A 45 -9.81 -24.77 -15.41
C PRO A 45 -8.83 -23.62 -15.27
N ILE A 46 -8.76 -22.73 -16.26
CA ILE A 46 -7.91 -21.54 -16.19
C ILE A 46 -8.46 -20.68 -15.06
N GLN A 47 -7.84 -20.80 -13.88
CA GLN A 47 -8.12 -19.94 -12.75
C GLN A 47 -7.71 -18.54 -13.18
N ARG A 48 -8.69 -17.72 -13.54
CA ARG A 48 -8.50 -16.30 -13.83
C ARG A 48 -8.09 -15.61 -12.53
N LEU A 49 -6.79 -15.64 -12.26
CA LEU A 49 -6.19 -14.95 -11.13
C LEU A 49 -6.56 -13.47 -11.23
N LEU A 50 -7.30 -12.98 -10.26
CA LEU A 50 -7.54 -11.56 -10.09
C LEU A 50 -6.17 -10.89 -9.88
N SER A 51 -6.06 -9.61 -10.22
CA SER A 51 -4.79 -8.88 -10.19
C SER A 51 -4.05 -9.00 -8.84
N GLN A 52 -4.79 -9.14 -7.73
CA GLN A 52 -4.21 -9.36 -6.40
C GLN A 52 -3.49 -10.71 -6.26
N ASP A 53 -4.09 -11.81 -6.73
CA ASP A 53 -3.46 -13.15 -6.67
C ASP A 53 -2.24 -13.25 -7.59
N ARG A 54 -2.24 -12.48 -8.70
CA ARG A 54 -1.06 -12.37 -9.57
C ARG A 54 0.09 -11.67 -8.87
N VAL A 55 -0.18 -10.61 -8.12
CA VAL A 55 0.84 -9.83 -7.43
C VAL A 55 1.43 -10.58 -6.24
N SER A 56 0.60 -11.30 -5.46
CA SER A 56 1.05 -12.10 -4.31
C SER A 56 1.97 -13.27 -4.71
N ARG A 57 1.79 -13.82 -5.91
CA ARG A 57 2.67 -14.90 -6.44
C ARG A 57 4.02 -14.40 -6.94
N ILE A 58 4.14 -13.12 -7.33
CA ILE A 58 5.37 -12.55 -7.87
C ILE A 58 6.34 -12.15 -6.75
N ILE A 59 5.82 -11.65 -5.62
CA ILE A 59 6.64 -11.24 -4.46
C ILE A 59 5.99 -11.77 -3.17
N PRO A 60 6.44 -12.92 -2.64
CA PRO A 60 5.79 -13.56 -1.50
C PRO A 60 6.00 -12.83 -0.16
N ASP A 61 7.09 -12.05 0.01
CA ASP A 61 7.56 -11.63 1.35
C ASP A 61 7.46 -10.13 1.67
N THR A 62 6.69 -9.33 0.91
CA THR A 62 6.64 -7.87 1.14
C THR A 62 5.24 -7.27 1.09
N ASN A 63 4.23 -8.01 1.55
CA ASN A 63 2.87 -7.49 1.64
C ASN A 63 2.72 -6.62 2.89
N SER A 64 2.83 -5.31 2.72
CA SER A 64 2.46 -4.33 3.73
C SER A 64 1.09 -3.76 3.41
N THR A 65 0.13 -3.88 4.33
CA THR A 65 -1.19 -3.26 4.16
C THR A 65 -1.10 -1.79 4.56
N ALA A 66 -1.53 -0.90 3.67
CA ALA A 66 -1.64 0.53 3.92
C ALA A 66 -3.11 0.97 3.85
N VAL A 67 -3.53 1.82 4.79
CA VAL A 67 -4.86 2.44 4.76
C VAL A 67 -4.75 3.77 4.00
N LEU A 68 -5.52 3.91 2.92
CA LEU A 68 -5.66 5.15 2.17
C LEU A 68 -7.01 5.80 2.54
N SER A 69 -6.95 7.03 3.03
CA SER A 69 -8.15 7.85 3.30
C SER A 69 -8.26 8.89 2.21
N TYR A 70 -9.40 8.94 1.52
CA TYR A 70 -9.62 9.88 0.43
C TYR A 70 -11.02 10.50 0.45
N CYS A 71 -11.12 11.73 -0.04
CA CYS A 71 -12.31 12.54 -0.22
C CYS A 71 -12.46 13.03 -1.66
N SER A 72 -11.38 13.02 -2.48
CA SER A 72 -11.46 13.45 -3.87
C SER A 72 -11.88 12.33 -4.82
N ASP A 73 -12.66 12.69 -5.84
CA ASP A 73 -13.07 11.75 -6.89
C ASP A 73 -11.88 11.31 -7.74
N PHE A 74 -10.87 12.17 -7.91
CA PHE A 74 -9.65 11.81 -8.62
C PHE A 74 -8.94 10.60 -7.98
N VAL A 75 -8.73 10.62 -6.66
CA VAL A 75 -8.08 9.50 -5.96
C VAL A 75 -8.99 8.28 -5.94
N ARG A 76 -10.31 8.46 -5.74
CA ARG A 76 -11.31 7.39 -5.82
C ARG A 76 -11.21 6.63 -7.15
N ASP A 77 -11.20 7.37 -8.26
CA ASP A 77 -11.19 6.80 -9.61
C ASP A 77 -9.85 6.16 -9.91
N PHE A 78 -8.73 6.85 -9.63
CA PHE A 78 -7.39 6.31 -9.85
C PHE A 78 -7.13 5.03 -9.07
N LEU A 79 -7.63 4.94 -7.84
CA LEU A 79 -7.54 3.74 -7.00
C LEU A 79 -8.32 2.55 -7.60
N ARG A 80 -9.42 2.82 -8.31
CA ARG A 80 -10.27 1.80 -8.92
C ARG A 80 -9.75 1.36 -10.29
N SER A 81 -9.31 2.30 -11.14
CA SER A 81 -8.88 2.02 -12.52
C SER A 81 -7.41 1.62 -12.61
N ASP A 82 -6.52 2.43 -12.05
CA ASP A 82 -5.11 2.47 -12.49
C ASP A 82 -4.13 1.99 -11.42
N TYR A 83 -4.50 2.04 -10.14
CA TYR A 83 -3.59 1.72 -9.04
C TYR A 83 -3.01 0.32 -9.15
N LEU A 84 -3.86 -0.70 -9.33
CA LEU A 84 -3.42 -2.10 -9.42
C LEU A 84 -2.56 -2.35 -10.67
N PHE A 85 -2.83 -1.63 -11.75
CA PHE A 85 -2.00 -1.69 -12.95
C PHE A 85 -0.61 -1.09 -12.71
N CYS A 86 -0.56 0.08 -12.08
CA CYS A 86 0.69 0.76 -11.76
C CYS A 86 1.57 -0.10 -10.84
N THR A 87 1.02 -0.62 -9.74
CA THR A 87 1.79 -1.42 -8.78
C THR A 87 2.29 -2.72 -9.38
N ALA A 88 1.48 -3.39 -10.22
CA ALA A 88 1.91 -4.58 -10.94
C ALA A 88 3.01 -4.28 -11.97
N LYS A 89 2.97 -3.13 -12.66
CA LYS A 89 4.03 -2.74 -13.59
C LYS A 89 5.30 -2.28 -12.88
N MET A 90 5.18 -1.70 -11.69
CA MET A 90 6.31 -1.32 -10.84
C MET A 90 7.03 -2.54 -10.26
N SER A 91 6.30 -3.60 -9.88
CA SER A 91 6.91 -4.80 -9.30
C SER A 91 7.76 -5.60 -10.28
N VAL A 92 7.47 -5.50 -11.59
CA VAL A 92 8.21 -6.17 -12.66
C VAL A 92 9.13 -5.23 -13.45
N ALA A 93 9.30 -3.98 -12.99
CA ALA A 93 10.14 -3.00 -13.65
C ALA A 93 11.62 -3.39 -13.56
N THR A 94 12.40 -3.12 -14.62
CA THR A 94 13.85 -3.32 -14.63
C THR A 94 14.60 -1.99 -14.55
N LYS A 95 15.94 -2.04 -14.34
CA LYS A 95 16.80 -0.91 -13.96
C LYS A 95 16.50 0.42 -14.67
N GLY A 96 16.35 0.45 -16.00
CA GLY A 96 16.07 1.67 -16.74
C GLY A 96 14.70 2.28 -16.40
N LYS A 97 13.65 1.46 -16.35
CA LYS A 97 12.30 1.89 -15.98
C LYS A 97 12.21 2.32 -14.51
N ILE A 98 12.90 1.63 -13.61
CA ILE A 98 12.98 2.00 -12.19
C ILE A 98 13.57 3.41 -12.06
N LEU A 99 14.68 3.69 -12.74
CA LEU A 99 15.32 5.01 -12.71
C LEU A 99 14.39 6.11 -13.26
N ALA A 100 13.70 5.84 -14.37
CA ALA A 100 12.73 6.75 -14.97
C ALA A 100 11.58 7.07 -13.99
N LEU A 101 11.03 6.04 -13.34
CA LEU A 101 9.98 6.18 -12.33
C LEU A 101 10.50 6.95 -11.12
N ASP A 102 11.70 6.65 -10.63
CA ASP A 102 12.29 7.30 -9.46
C ASP A 102 12.45 8.81 -9.66
N ASN A 103 12.98 9.20 -10.82
CA ASN A 103 13.08 10.61 -11.22
C ASN A 103 11.69 11.24 -11.28
N ARG A 104 10.73 10.56 -11.92
CA ARG A 104 9.37 11.11 -12.02
C ARG A 104 8.68 11.27 -10.68
N PHE A 105 8.85 10.31 -9.77
CA PHE A 105 8.33 10.40 -8.41
C PHE A 105 9.02 11.52 -7.63
N ARG A 106 10.32 11.77 -7.84
CA ARG A 106 11.04 12.88 -7.21
C ARG A 106 10.46 14.23 -7.65
N ASP A 107 10.25 14.41 -8.95
CA ASP A 107 9.64 15.63 -9.49
C ASP A 107 8.22 15.84 -8.97
N ALA A 108 7.42 14.78 -8.97
CA ALA A 108 6.05 14.82 -8.45
C ALA A 108 6.01 15.18 -6.97
N ASN A 109 6.89 14.59 -6.15
CA ASN A 109 6.98 14.91 -4.73
C ASN A 109 7.39 16.36 -4.50
N ALA A 110 8.44 16.84 -5.18
CA ALA A 110 8.90 18.22 -5.05
C ALA A 110 7.79 19.21 -5.38
N TRP A 111 7.06 18.98 -6.47
CA TRP A 111 5.94 19.82 -6.86
C TRP A 111 4.79 19.77 -5.85
N MET A 112 4.41 18.58 -5.39
CA MET A 112 3.35 18.41 -4.40
C MET A 112 3.69 19.10 -3.08
N ASP A 113 4.91 18.93 -2.57
CA ASP A 113 5.36 19.53 -1.31
C ASP A 113 5.40 21.07 -1.40
N GLU A 114 5.82 21.61 -2.53
CA GLU A 114 5.76 23.05 -2.81
C GLU A 114 4.30 23.55 -2.76
N LYS A 115 3.39 22.88 -3.47
CA LYS A 115 1.97 23.26 -3.52
C LYS A 115 1.24 23.06 -2.20
N LEU A 116 1.55 22.01 -1.45
CA LEU A 116 1.03 21.82 -0.10
C LEU A 116 1.49 22.94 0.84
N THR A 117 2.76 23.34 0.75
CA THR A 117 3.30 24.46 1.53
C THR A 117 2.60 25.77 1.15
N TRP A 118 2.42 26.03 -0.15
CA TRP A 118 1.63 27.16 -0.63
C TRP A 118 0.19 27.14 -0.10
N ALA A 119 -0.52 26.01 -0.20
CA ALA A 119 -1.90 25.88 0.24
C ALA A 119 -2.05 26.09 1.76
N ARG A 120 -1.09 25.59 2.56
CA ARG A 120 -1.07 25.79 4.02
C ARG A 120 -0.86 27.25 4.41
N ARG A 121 -0.04 28.01 3.66
CA ARG A 121 0.20 29.44 3.93
C ARG A 121 -1.07 30.28 3.79
N LEU A 122 -2.01 29.87 2.96
CA LEU A 122 -3.30 30.56 2.76
C LEU A 122 -4.22 30.51 4.00
N ARG A 123 -3.88 29.67 5.00
CA ARG A 123 -4.70 29.40 6.20
C ARG A 123 -6.14 29.04 5.81
N PRO A 124 -6.34 27.88 5.15
CA PRO A 124 -7.63 27.51 4.62
C PRO A 124 -8.68 27.39 5.72
N ARG A 125 -9.93 27.68 5.40
CA ARG A 125 -11.05 27.46 6.31
C ARG A 125 -11.20 25.96 6.56
N LEU A 126 -11.42 25.57 7.81
CA LEU A 126 -11.72 24.19 8.14
C LEU A 126 -13.07 23.82 7.51
N ILE A 127 -13.04 22.80 6.66
CA ILE A 127 -14.22 22.21 6.02
C ILE A 127 -14.35 20.77 6.49
N SER A 128 -15.57 20.40 6.88
CA SER A 128 -15.90 19.02 7.23
C SER A 128 -16.08 18.23 5.93
N LEU A 129 -15.03 17.53 5.51
CA LEU A 129 -15.05 16.62 4.38
C LEU A 129 -15.25 15.19 4.89
N ARG A 130 -16.12 14.44 4.21
CA ARG A 130 -16.27 13.01 4.45
C ARG A 130 -15.13 12.27 3.75
N TYR A 131 -14.34 11.54 4.52
CA TYR A 131 -13.30 10.65 4.00
C TYR A 131 -13.83 9.23 3.92
N ASP A 132 -13.63 8.61 2.76
CA ASP A 132 -13.76 7.18 2.58
C ASP A 132 -12.38 6.54 2.84
N THR A 133 -12.36 5.36 3.47
CA THR A 133 -11.13 4.61 3.70
C THR A 133 -11.09 3.36 2.82
N ARG A 134 -9.90 3.00 2.36
CA ARG A 134 -9.67 1.74 1.65
C ARG A 134 -8.33 1.16 2.04
N GLU A 135 -8.35 -0.11 2.38
CA GLU A 135 -7.12 -0.89 2.56
C GLU A 135 -6.53 -1.25 1.20
N VAL A 136 -5.22 -1.07 1.11
CA VAL A 136 -4.46 -1.26 -0.11
C VAL A 136 -3.23 -2.07 0.21
N VAL A 137 -3.02 -3.15 -0.53
CA VAL A 137 -1.83 -3.99 -0.40
C VAL A 137 -0.68 -3.35 -1.16
N VAL A 138 0.38 -3.00 -0.44
CA VAL A 138 1.62 -2.46 -0.99
C VAL A 138 2.65 -3.58 -1.04
N THR A 139 3.06 -3.94 -2.25
CA THR A 139 4.00 -5.05 -2.50
C THR A 139 5.39 -4.59 -2.93
N HIS A 140 5.55 -3.30 -3.26
CA HIS A 140 6.80 -2.73 -3.73
C HIS A 140 6.97 -1.31 -3.19
N SER A 141 8.22 -0.88 -2.95
CA SER A 141 8.55 0.43 -2.39
C SER A 141 7.96 1.60 -3.20
N LEU A 142 7.97 1.49 -4.54
CA LEU A 142 7.33 2.46 -5.44
C LEU A 142 5.80 2.53 -5.27
N GLY A 143 5.16 1.42 -4.93
CA GLY A 143 3.74 1.39 -4.61
C GLY A 143 3.42 2.20 -3.36
N GLY A 144 4.28 2.13 -2.34
CA GLY A 144 4.18 2.96 -1.13
C GLY A 144 4.34 4.45 -1.43
N ARG A 145 5.28 4.81 -2.32
CA ARG A 145 5.44 6.21 -2.78
C ARG A 145 4.21 6.72 -3.53
N LEU A 146 3.56 5.88 -4.33
CA LEU A 146 2.31 6.24 -5.02
C LEU A 146 1.17 6.48 -4.02
N VAL A 147 1.03 5.61 -3.01
CA VAL A 147 0.05 5.82 -1.91
C VAL A 147 0.29 7.16 -1.20
N ARG A 148 1.56 7.49 -0.91
CA ARG A 148 1.92 8.79 -0.32
C ARG A 148 1.53 9.97 -1.22
N LEU A 149 1.79 9.90 -2.51
CA LEU A 149 1.39 10.94 -3.47
C LEU A 149 -0.12 11.13 -3.56
N MET A 150 -0.90 10.04 -3.51
CA MET A 150 -2.36 10.12 -3.48
C MET A 150 -2.86 10.78 -2.19
N ASN A 151 -2.26 10.45 -1.04
CA ASN A 151 -2.57 11.13 0.22
C ASN A 151 -2.20 12.63 0.18
N GLN A 152 -1.05 12.98 -0.41
CA GLN A 152 -0.64 14.38 -0.59
C GLN A 152 -1.61 15.13 -1.51
N HIS A 153 -2.06 14.51 -2.61
CA HIS A 153 -3.08 15.07 -3.48
C HIS A 153 -4.37 15.38 -2.70
N ASP A 154 -4.83 14.45 -1.87
CA ASP A 154 -6.07 14.65 -1.12
C ASP A 154 -5.96 15.69 -0.01
N GLN A 155 -4.81 15.76 0.67
CA GLN A 155 -4.51 16.85 1.58
C GLN A 155 -4.48 18.20 0.84
N LEU A 156 -3.90 18.25 -0.36
CA LEU A 156 -3.91 19.46 -1.18
C LEU A 156 -5.34 19.84 -1.57
N PHE A 157 -6.16 18.86 -1.96
CA PHE A 157 -7.58 19.06 -2.29
C PHE A 157 -8.36 19.72 -1.15
N ALA A 158 -8.26 19.16 0.06
CA ALA A 158 -8.94 19.71 1.23
C ALA A 158 -8.48 21.15 1.55
N ASN A 159 -7.17 21.42 1.50
CA ASN A 159 -6.64 22.75 1.77
C ASN A 159 -7.05 23.77 0.70
N VAL A 160 -6.94 23.40 -0.57
CA VAL A 160 -7.29 24.28 -1.70
C VAL A 160 -8.78 24.58 -1.71
N LEU A 161 -9.64 23.59 -1.44
CA LEU A 161 -11.08 23.81 -1.35
C LEU A 161 -11.44 24.73 -0.17
N GLY A 162 -10.81 24.54 1.00
CA GLY A 162 -10.99 25.41 2.15
C GLY A 162 -10.51 26.85 1.92
N ALA A 163 -9.43 27.03 1.15
CA ALA A 163 -8.93 28.35 0.74
C ALA A 163 -9.87 29.03 -0.27
N TYR A 164 -10.38 28.28 -1.25
CA TYR A 164 -11.32 28.77 -2.25
C TYR A 164 -12.64 29.21 -1.60
N MET A 165 -13.23 28.37 -0.74
CA MET A 165 -14.43 28.74 0.02
C MET A 165 -14.21 29.91 0.99
N GLY A 166 -12.97 30.11 1.44
CA GLY A 166 -12.56 31.26 2.24
C GLY A 166 -12.26 32.53 1.42
N GLY A 167 -12.43 32.49 0.10
CA GLY A 167 -12.15 33.62 -0.80
C GLY A 167 -10.67 34.01 -0.85
N LYS A 168 -9.75 33.08 -0.52
CA LYS A 168 -8.29 33.34 -0.50
C LYS A 168 -7.62 33.11 -1.85
N ILE A 169 -8.25 32.31 -2.70
CA ILE A 169 -7.80 31.98 -4.05
C ILE A 169 -8.98 32.03 -4.99
N ASP A 170 -8.70 32.26 -6.26
CA ASP A 170 -9.71 32.21 -7.31
C ASP A 170 -9.94 30.78 -7.85
N ALA A 171 -10.89 30.64 -8.77
CA ALA A 171 -11.20 29.35 -9.39
C ALA A 171 -10.05 28.84 -10.26
N ALA A 172 -9.29 29.73 -10.92
CA ALA A 172 -8.20 29.36 -11.81
C ALA A 172 -7.00 28.80 -11.04
N GLU A 173 -6.64 29.40 -9.91
CA GLU A 173 -5.61 28.93 -8.99
C GLU A 173 -5.98 27.58 -8.39
N LYS A 174 -7.24 27.43 -7.97
CA LYS A 174 -7.80 26.17 -7.48
C LYS A 174 -7.67 25.07 -8.53
N ASP A 175 -8.13 25.31 -9.75
CA ASP A 175 -8.06 24.33 -10.84
C ASP A 175 -6.61 24.05 -11.26
N ASN A 176 -5.74 25.06 -11.30
CA ASN A 176 -4.33 24.87 -11.61
C ASN A 176 -3.63 23.94 -10.61
N ALA A 177 -3.90 24.12 -9.32
CA ALA A 177 -3.35 23.28 -8.26
C ALA A 177 -3.87 21.83 -8.34
N LEU A 178 -5.19 21.64 -8.47
CA LEU A 178 -5.77 20.29 -8.48
C LEU A 178 -5.46 19.53 -9.78
N LEU A 179 -5.61 20.18 -10.93
CA LEU A 179 -5.28 19.55 -12.21
C LEU A 179 -3.77 19.33 -12.33
N GLY A 180 -2.94 20.23 -11.81
CA GLY A 180 -1.49 20.07 -11.74
C GLY A 180 -1.10 18.82 -10.94
N ALA A 181 -1.67 18.67 -9.76
CA ALA A 181 -1.47 17.50 -8.89
C ALA A 181 -1.84 16.19 -9.61
N GLY A 182 -3.03 16.18 -10.25
CA GLY A 182 -3.49 15.04 -11.04
C GLY A 182 -2.59 14.74 -12.25
N ARG A 183 -2.03 15.76 -12.93
CA ARG A 183 -1.08 15.57 -14.04
C ARG A 183 0.20 14.86 -13.60
N HIS A 184 0.72 15.17 -12.42
CA HIS A 184 1.92 14.51 -11.90
C HIS A 184 1.68 13.01 -11.64
N ILE A 185 0.54 12.66 -11.02
CA ILE A 185 0.16 11.27 -10.77
C ILE A 185 -0.11 10.52 -12.08
N ARG A 186 -0.86 11.12 -13.02
CA ARG A 186 -1.13 10.52 -14.34
C ARG A 186 0.13 10.32 -15.17
N ALA A 187 1.13 11.17 -15.04
CA ALA A 187 2.39 11.00 -15.74
C ALA A 187 3.17 9.77 -15.24
N ILE A 188 3.10 9.45 -13.93
CA ILE A 188 3.64 8.19 -13.40
C ILE A 188 2.92 7.01 -14.02
N HIS A 189 1.59 7.06 -14.07
CA HIS A 189 0.79 6.02 -14.74
C HIS A 189 1.20 5.84 -16.21
N ARG A 190 1.41 6.93 -16.95
CA ARG A 190 1.89 6.88 -18.35
C ARG A 190 3.25 6.19 -18.48
N LEU A 191 4.17 6.36 -17.53
CA LEU A 191 5.45 5.63 -17.53
C LEU A 191 5.28 4.14 -17.19
N CYS A 192 4.20 3.74 -16.54
CA CYS A 192 3.91 2.34 -16.30
C CYS A 192 3.46 1.60 -17.58
N ILE A 193 2.91 2.32 -18.58
CA ILE A 193 2.36 1.74 -19.81
C ILE A 193 3.44 1.10 -20.72
N PRO A 194 4.54 1.80 -21.10
CA PRO A 194 5.60 1.20 -21.90
C PRO A 194 6.24 0.00 -21.23
N ASP A 195 6.63 -0.98 -22.04
CA ASP A 195 7.39 -2.13 -21.57
C ASP A 195 8.85 -1.76 -21.30
N ASN A 196 9.55 -2.65 -20.58
CA ASN A 196 10.86 -2.39 -20.00
C ASN A 196 11.96 -2.17 -21.06
N ASP A 197 11.78 -2.69 -22.26
CA ASP A 197 12.68 -2.59 -23.42
C ASP A 197 12.70 -1.19 -24.04
N ARG A 198 11.68 -0.37 -23.77
CA ARG A 198 11.60 1.01 -24.24
C ARG A 198 12.36 2.01 -23.37
N PHE A 199 13.08 1.56 -22.36
CA PHE A 199 13.86 2.43 -21.47
C PHE A 199 15.36 2.23 -21.68
N SER A 200 16.07 3.33 -21.92
CA SER A 200 17.52 3.37 -21.92
C SER A 200 18.07 3.07 -20.52
N ARG A 201 19.37 2.75 -20.44
CA ARG A 201 20.08 2.59 -19.16
C ARG A 201 20.03 3.86 -18.31
N ASP A 202 19.90 5.03 -18.95
CA ASP A 202 19.78 6.34 -18.30
C ASP A 202 18.34 6.67 -17.88
N GLY A 203 17.38 5.78 -18.11
CA GLY A 203 15.97 5.97 -17.74
C GLY A 203 15.19 6.88 -18.68
N THR A 204 15.72 7.18 -19.87
CA THR A 204 15.00 7.88 -20.94
C THR A 204 14.20 6.90 -21.79
N LEU A 205 13.04 7.33 -22.31
CA LEU A 205 12.25 6.53 -23.23
C LEU A 205 12.89 6.53 -24.63
N ILE A 206 13.26 5.34 -25.09
CA ILE A 206 13.82 5.11 -26.43
C ILE A 206 12.70 5.31 -27.45
N GLY A 207 12.88 6.26 -28.37
CA GLY A 207 11.92 6.59 -29.43
C GLY A 207 11.01 7.79 -29.15
N THR A 208 11.42 8.72 -28.27
CA THR A 208 10.74 10.02 -28.10
C THR A 208 11.47 11.19 -28.76
N ASP A 209 12.55 10.91 -29.52
CA ASP A 209 13.23 11.88 -30.37
C ASP A 209 12.62 11.83 -31.78
N CYS A 210 11.50 12.53 -31.98
CA CYS A 210 10.98 13.04 -33.25
C CYS A 210 10.05 14.23 -32.93
#